data_AF-A0A345Y3A9-F1
#
_entry.id   AF-A0A345Y3A9-F1
#
_cell.length_a   1.000
_cell.length_b   1.000
_cell.length_c   1.000
_cell.angle_alpha   90.00
_cell.angle_beta   90.00
_cell.angle_gamma   90.00
#
_symmetry.space_group_name_H-M   'P 1'
#
loop_
_entity.id
_entity.type
_entity.pdbx_description
1 polymer ?
#
loop_
_entity_poly.entity_id
_entity_poly.type
_entity_poly.pdbx_seq_one_letter_code
_entity_poly.pdbx_strand_id
1 'polypeptide(L)'
;MPAHTSRDASARERNPSERLAGLPEGRLPLHLKPRDDELLSSWLVRLAHAHQLKVESLCTMLFGQGSPIWNRDIDRLAPDGVLARLSLATGAPVEQTRRTTLVDLEGWLSETIASHGHSHWIVPLGVFHRNRRHPGLMYCPACLTEESDRYYRRLWRIAWASVCVKHRCELVDRCPSCGAPVAPHRTDMKARCLIPTPVTLIRCHACQGWLTQQPLAPASAALVAFQSRLEQALAQGYIDWDDNPSLHSVLFFEGLRALLSNGLRGLNRMVPGTARRAVFETRSLEDRRADLLQLCEWLEHWPQHFLDTIATKRLRGAELCSATRPLPYWYFRVVHPLAHLSAPTLEPEAEAIMSVITKHTGTHNLRAARRLAGKDITTAWRHTHVRRRPSLDDYELAVVTVDHHIAATLEPSQRLTLLRQKFMLVARYGLRLSGVALAQLTLADVRARVPNMPPVSFYDVPHTPSQAAAWLLWYCRHVRPQLHPAADEPRLFVNARTGKGLGANACRQWTTIPPHRS
;
A
#
# COMPACT_ATOMS: atom_id res chain seq x y z
N MET A 1 -43.60 -52.07 11.98
CA MET A 1 -42.45 -51.38 11.36
C MET A 1 -42.08 -50.20 12.24
N PRO A 2 -40.79 -50.03 12.59
CA PRO A 2 -40.43 -49.60 13.93
C PRO A 2 -40.16 -48.10 14.08
N ALA A 3 -40.30 -47.70 15.34
CA ALA A 3 -40.07 -46.42 15.98
C ALA A 3 -38.82 -45.66 15.52
N HIS A 4 -39.02 -44.37 15.22
CA HIS A 4 -37.98 -43.35 15.28
C HIS A 4 -37.65 -43.05 16.74
N THR A 5 -36.62 -43.69 17.29
CA THR A 5 -35.95 -43.20 18.50
C THR A 5 -34.91 -42.17 18.08
N SER A 6 -35.14 -40.91 18.48
CA SER A 6 -34.16 -39.84 18.46
C SER A 6 -32.92 -40.27 19.22
N ARG A 7 -31.78 -40.40 18.53
CA ARG A 7 -30.48 -40.51 19.20
C ARG A 7 -30.11 -39.13 19.73
N ASP A 8 -30.27 -39.01 21.05
CA ASP A 8 -29.66 -38.05 21.96
C ASP A 8 -28.41 -37.37 21.41
N ALA A 9 -28.55 -36.10 21.05
CA ALA A 9 -27.45 -35.17 20.84
C ALA A 9 -27.01 -34.58 22.21
N SER A 10 -26.62 -35.44 23.14
CA SER A 10 -25.93 -35.03 24.36
C SER A 10 -24.53 -35.66 24.37
N ALA A 11 -23.65 -35.12 23.53
CA ALA A 11 -22.22 -35.27 23.72
C ALA A 11 -21.85 -34.51 25.01
N ARG A 12 -22.08 -35.16 26.17
CA ARG A 12 -21.59 -34.71 27.46
C ARG A 12 -20.12 -34.35 27.31
N GLU A 13 -19.78 -33.08 27.47
CA GLU A 13 -18.42 -32.63 27.73
C GLU A 13 -17.96 -33.36 29.00
N ARG A 14 -17.29 -34.49 28.81
CA ARG A 14 -16.71 -35.25 29.93
C ARG A 14 -15.72 -34.34 30.64
N ASN A 15 -15.86 -34.26 31.97
CA ASN A 15 -15.00 -33.47 32.84
C ASN A 15 -13.53 -33.76 32.47
N PRO A 16 -12.68 -32.74 32.34
CA PRO A 16 -11.30 -32.95 32.03
C PRO A 16 -10.65 -34.05 32.92
N SER A 17 -10.94 -34.12 34.21
CA SER A 17 -10.31 -35.09 35.11
C SER A 17 -10.53 -36.57 34.74
N GLU A 18 -11.66 -36.96 34.16
CA GLU A 18 -12.05 -38.38 33.98
C GLU A 18 -11.18 -39.18 33.00
N ARG A 19 -10.52 -38.53 32.03
CA ARG A 19 -9.71 -39.22 31.01
C ARG A 19 -8.25 -39.42 31.37
N LEU A 20 -7.81 -38.80 32.46
CA LEU A 20 -6.50 -39.01 33.05
C LEU A 20 -6.59 -39.96 34.26
N ALA A 21 -7.73 -40.63 34.44
CA ALA A 21 -8.01 -41.50 35.59
C ALA A 21 -7.05 -42.69 35.77
N GLY A 22 -6.23 -43.01 34.76
CA GLY A 22 -5.15 -44.00 34.85
C GLY A 22 -3.76 -43.43 35.12
N LEU A 23 -3.63 -42.09 35.28
CA LEU A 23 -2.38 -41.40 35.53
C LEU A 23 -2.32 -40.88 36.98
N PRO A 24 -1.20 -41.02 37.69
CA PRO A 24 -1.05 -40.46 39.04
C PRO A 24 -1.32 -38.94 39.00
N GLU A 25 -2.26 -38.47 39.84
CA GLU A 25 -2.68 -37.06 39.91
C GLU A 25 -3.17 -36.44 38.59
N GLY A 26 -3.50 -37.27 37.60
CA GLY A 26 -3.85 -36.83 36.26
C GLY A 26 -2.67 -36.25 35.46
N ARG A 27 -1.42 -36.64 35.75
CA ARG A 27 -0.24 -36.12 35.05
C ARG A 27 0.54 -37.19 34.29
N LEU A 28 1.18 -36.79 33.20
CA LEU A 28 2.06 -37.68 32.42
C LEU A 28 3.34 -38.01 33.20
N PRO A 29 3.92 -39.21 33.09
CA PRO A 29 5.15 -39.57 33.82
C PRO A 29 6.33 -38.60 33.61
N LEU A 30 6.43 -38.01 32.41
CA LEU A 30 7.39 -36.98 32.06
C LEU A 30 6.65 -35.67 31.79
N HIS A 31 6.94 -34.67 32.62
CA HIS A 31 6.34 -33.34 32.61
C HIS A 31 7.09 -32.35 31.71
N LEU A 32 7.28 -32.69 30.44
CA LEU A 32 8.03 -31.82 29.52
C LEU A 32 7.27 -30.49 29.29
N LYS A 33 7.85 -29.39 29.77
CA LYS A 33 7.31 -28.03 29.59
C LYS A 33 7.60 -27.51 28.17
N PRO A 34 6.79 -26.57 27.65
CA PRO A 34 7.14 -25.89 26.41
C PRO A 34 8.39 -25.03 26.63
N ARG A 35 9.21 -24.91 25.59
CA ARG A 35 10.35 -23.98 25.55
C ARG A 35 9.85 -22.56 25.29
N ASP A 36 10.73 -21.59 25.55
CA ASP A 36 10.46 -20.21 25.21
C ASP A 36 10.25 -20.05 23.70
N ASP A 37 9.19 -19.34 23.36
CA ASP A 37 8.73 -19.13 21.99
C ASP A 37 8.43 -20.41 21.20
N GLU A 38 8.12 -21.54 21.85
CA GLU A 38 7.79 -22.79 21.15
C GLU A 38 6.34 -22.83 20.65
N LEU A 39 6.13 -23.32 19.43
CA LEU A 39 4.79 -23.57 18.87
C LEU A 39 4.09 -24.74 19.59
N LEU A 40 2.77 -24.64 19.74
CA LEU A 40 1.95 -25.71 20.33
C LEU A 40 2.13 -27.05 19.61
N SER A 41 2.16 -27.04 18.28
CA SER A 41 2.40 -28.25 17.48
C SER A 41 3.79 -28.84 17.71
N SER A 42 4.81 -28.01 17.86
CA SER A 42 6.18 -28.44 18.21
C SER A 42 6.20 -29.09 19.59
N TRP A 43 5.61 -28.42 20.58
CA TRP A 43 5.58 -28.92 21.95
C TRP A 43 4.83 -30.25 22.05
N LEU A 44 3.68 -30.39 21.39
CA LEU A 44 2.93 -31.66 21.33
C LEU A 44 3.75 -32.80 20.74
N VAL A 45 4.48 -32.55 19.65
CA VAL A 45 5.33 -33.56 19.01
C VAL A 45 6.50 -33.93 19.92
N ARG A 46 7.18 -32.95 20.54
CA ARG A 46 8.26 -33.23 21.49
C ARG A 46 7.79 -33.97 22.73
N LEU A 47 6.64 -33.60 23.26
CA LEU A 47 6.02 -34.30 24.38
C LEU A 47 5.74 -35.75 23.99
N ALA A 48 5.13 -36.01 22.84
CA ALA A 48 4.87 -37.37 22.37
C ALA A 48 6.17 -38.18 22.20
N HIS A 49 7.17 -37.62 21.53
CA HIS A 49 8.43 -38.29 21.23
C HIS A 49 9.27 -38.55 22.49
N ALA A 50 9.18 -37.68 23.50
CA ALA A 50 9.83 -37.91 24.79
C ALA A 50 9.20 -39.07 25.58
N HIS A 51 7.91 -39.34 25.33
CA HIS A 51 7.21 -40.54 25.82
C HIS A 51 7.32 -41.74 24.85
N GLN A 52 8.10 -41.62 23.76
CA GLN A 52 8.20 -42.62 22.68
C GLN A 52 6.85 -43.00 22.05
N LEU A 53 5.89 -42.08 22.14
CA LEU A 53 4.57 -42.20 21.54
C LEU A 53 4.53 -41.46 20.21
N LYS A 54 3.68 -41.96 19.31
CA LYS A 54 3.25 -41.18 18.15
C LYS A 54 2.40 -40.01 18.60
N VAL A 55 2.52 -38.88 17.93
CA VAL A 55 1.79 -37.66 18.30
C VAL A 55 0.27 -37.89 18.31
N GLU A 56 -0.26 -38.64 17.36
CA GLU A 56 -1.70 -38.97 17.30
C GLU A 56 -2.14 -39.83 18.51
N SER A 57 -1.29 -40.75 18.95
CA SER A 57 -1.56 -41.60 20.12
C SER A 57 -1.60 -40.77 21.42
N LEU A 58 -0.63 -39.87 21.61
CA LEU A 58 -0.65 -38.94 22.74
C LEU A 58 -1.91 -38.05 22.71
N CYS A 59 -2.25 -37.50 21.55
CA CYS A 59 -3.39 -36.60 21.40
C CYS A 59 -4.72 -37.32 21.62
N THR A 60 -4.83 -38.56 21.15
CA THR A 60 -5.96 -39.44 21.45
C THR A 60 -6.09 -39.69 22.96
N MET A 61 -4.99 -39.96 23.65
CA MET A 61 -4.99 -40.20 25.09
C MET A 61 -5.44 -38.94 25.86
N LEU A 62 -4.96 -37.75 25.48
CA LEU A 62 -5.26 -36.50 26.18
C LEU A 62 -6.63 -35.90 25.83
N PHE A 63 -7.05 -36.00 24.56
CA PHE A 63 -8.21 -35.28 24.01
C PHE A 63 -9.32 -36.20 23.49
N GLY A 64 -9.05 -37.51 23.36
CA GLY A 64 -9.98 -38.53 22.86
C GLY A 64 -9.99 -38.71 21.34
N GLN A 65 -10.42 -39.89 20.89
CA GLN A 65 -10.48 -40.33 19.48
C GLN A 65 -11.29 -39.40 18.55
N GLY A 66 -12.20 -38.60 19.10
CA GLY A 66 -13.08 -37.71 18.33
C GLY A 66 -12.60 -36.25 18.22
N SER A 67 -11.39 -35.92 18.69
CA SER A 67 -10.88 -34.55 18.68
C SER A 67 -9.95 -34.31 17.49
N PRO A 68 -10.41 -33.66 16.39
CA PRO A 68 -9.63 -33.48 15.18
C PRO A 68 -8.66 -32.29 15.32
N ILE A 69 -7.71 -32.38 16.26
CA ILE A 69 -6.78 -31.27 16.57
C ILE A 69 -5.97 -30.86 15.32
N TRP A 70 -5.59 -31.81 14.47
CA TRP A 70 -4.74 -31.51 13.31
C TRP A 70 -5.52 -30.96 12.10
N ASN A 71 -6.86 -30.95 12.15
CA ASN A 71 -7.71 -30.40 11.07
C ASN A 71 -7.84 -28.87 11.14
N ARG A 72 -7.14 -28.22 12.08
CA ARG A 72 -7.07 -26.76 12.23
C ARG A 72 -5.63 -26.31 12.45
N ASP A 73 -5.42 -25.00 12.42
CA ASP A 73 -4.15 -24.37 12.77
C ASP A 73 -4.10 -24.15 14.30
N ILE A 74 -3.77 -25.21 15.05
CA ILE A 74 -3.71 -25.16 16.53
C ILE A 74 -2.66 -24.18 17.04
N ASP A 75 -1.63 -23.93 16.23
CA ASP A 75 -0.61 -22.95 16.55
C ASP A 75 -1.20 -21.54 16.52
N ARG A 76 -2.13 -21.27 15.60
CA ARG A 76 -2.80 -19.97 15.53
C ARG A 76 -3.79 -19.77 16.66
N LEU A 77 -4.73 -20.70 16.80
CA LEU A 77 -5.78 -20.66 17.81
C LEU A 77 -6.13 -22.07 18.27
N ALA A 78 -5.66 -22.42 19.46
CA ALA A 78 -5.97 -23.68 20.11
C ALA A 78 -7.30 -23.57 20.87
N PRO A 79 -8.13 -24.64 20.90
CA PRO A 79 -9.28 -24.68 21.81
C PRO A 79 -8.82 -24.57 23.28
N ASP A 80 -9.51 -23.78 24.10
CA ASP A 80 -9.13 -23.61 25.53
C ASP A 80 -9.08 -24.94 26.29
N GLY A 81 -10.00 -25.86 25.99
CA GLY A 81 -9.99 -27.20 26.58
C GLY A 81 -8.73 -28.02 26.27
N VAL A 82 -8.10 -27.79 25.11
CA VAL A 82 -6.81 -28.43 24.74
C VAL A 82 -5.68 -27.84 25.59
N LEU A 83 -5.64 -26.51 25.74
CA LEU A 83 -4.62 -25.83 26.55
C LEU A 83 -4.74 -26.20 28.03
N ALA A 84 -5.95 -26.15 28.58
CA ALA A 84 -6.24 -26.54 29.96
C ALA A 84 -5.84 -28.00 30.24
N ARG A 85 -6.15 -28.90 29.29
CA ARG A 85 -5.72 -30.30 29.37
C ARG A 85 -4.20 -30.44 29.40
N LEU A 86 -3.49 -29.74 28.53
CA LEU A 86 -2.03 -29.81 28.48
C LEU A 86 -1.39 -29.22 29.73
N SER A 87 -1.94 -28.12 30.25
CA SER A 87 -1.55 -27.52 31.52
C SER A 87 -1.68 -28.52 32.66
N LEU A 88 -2.83 -29.21 32.77
CA LEU A 88 -3.04 -30.26 33.78
C LEU A 88 -2.07 -31.43 33.60
N ALA A 89 -2.01 -32.00 32.39
CA ALA A 89 -1.26 -33.22 32.11
C ALA A 89 0.27 -33.06 32.24
N THR A 90 0.79 -31.84 32.07
CA THR A 90 2.23 -31.54 32.18
C THR A 90 2.56 -30.73 33.42
N GLY A 91 1.57 -30.22 34.15
CA GLY A 91 1.72 -29.22 35.21
C GLY A 91 2.27 -27.87 34.73
N ALA A 92 2.25 -27.57 33.44
CA ALA A 92 2.70 -26.27 32.92
C ALA A 92 1.69 -25.18 33.32
N PRO A 93 2.12 -23.97 33.75
CA PRO A 93 1.19 -22.87 34.01
C PRO A 93 0.32 -22.58 32.79
N VAL A 94 -0.95 -22.24 33.01
CA VAL A 94 -1.91 -21.94 31.93
C VAL A 94 -1.35 -20.88 30.98
N GLU A 95 -0.75 -19.82 31.53
CA GLU A 95 -0.12 -18.78 30.70
C GLU A 95 1.03 -19.31 29.84
N GLN A 96 1.85 -20.21 30.38
CA GLN A 96 2.92 -20.83 29.59
C GLN A 96 2.36 -21.67 28.44
N THR A 97 1.20 -22.32 28.62
CA THR A 97 0.53 -23.05 27.54
C THR A 97 -0.11 -22.12 26.51
N ARG A 98 -0.72 -21.00 26.93
CA ARG A 98 -1.26 -19.98 26.02
C ARG A 98 -0.18 -19.36 25.15
N ARG A 99 1.00 -19.09 25.73
CA ARG A 99 2.20 -18.61 25.05
C ARG A 99 2.78 -19.57 24.01
N THR A 100 2.22 -20.77 23.81
CA THR A 100 2.59 -21.63 22.67
C THR A 100 1.78 -21.34 21.40
N THR A 101 0.77 -20.50 21.50
CA THR A 101 -0.11 -20.11 20.39
C THR A 101 0.27 -18.74 19.85
N LEU A 102 -0.16 -18.43 18.63
CA LEU A 102 0.08 -17.14 17.98
C LEU A 102 -0.93 -16.09 18.45
N VAL A 103 -2.14 -16.48 18.90
CA VAL A 103 -3.12 -15.53 19.47
C VAL A 103 -2.57 -14.80 20.70
N ASP A 104 -1.57 -15.36 21.39
CA ASP A 104 -0.81 -14.68 22.45
C ASP A 104 -0.06 -13.42 21.96
N LEU A 105 0.16 -13.29 20.65
CA LEU A 105 0.76 -12.11 20.02
C LEU A 105 -0.28 -11.03 19.67
N GLU A 106 -1.57 -11.26 19.96
CA GLU A 106 -2.62 -10.26 19.81
C GLU A 106 -2.37 -9.08 20.76
N GLY A 107 -2.51 -7.86 20.24
CA GLY A 107 -2.12 -6.65 20.97
C GLY A 107 -0.60 -6.37 20.97
N TRP A 108 0.24 -7.27 20.43
CA TRP A 108 1.69 -7.04 20.31
C TRP A 108 2.14 -6.97 18.84
N LEU A 109 1.73 -7.95 18.02
CA LEU A 109 2.04 -8.01 16.59
C LEU A 109 0.97 -7.33 15.72
N SER A 110 -0.29 -7.52 16.10
CA SER A 110 -1.47 -6.97 15.42
C SER A 110 -2.60 -6.80 16.44
N GLU A 111 -3.51 -5.87 16.20
CA GLU A 111 -4.66 -5.60 17.08
C GLU A 111 -5.50 -6.85 17.33
N THR A 112 -5.76 -7.64 16.28
CA THR A 112 -6.52 -8.89 16.36
C THR A 112 -5.87 -9.95 15.49
N ILE A 113 -5.75 -11.17 15.99
CA ILE A 113 -5.40 -12.33 15.19
C ILE A 113 -6.68 -13.06 14.83
N ALA A 114 -7.11 -12.90 13.57
CA ALA A 114 -8.38 -13.46 13.12
C ALA A 114 -8.43 -14.98 13.40
N SER A 115 -9.58 -15.50 13.82
CA SER A 115 -9.76 -16.95 14.01
C SER A 115 -9.87 -17.71 12.68
N HIS A 116 -10.27 -17.02 11.62
CA HIS A 116 -10.49 -17.56 10.28
C HIS A 116 -9.87 -16.63 9.21
N GLY A 117 -9.65 -17.16 8.00
CA GLY A 117 -9.11 -16.37 6.88
C GLY A 117 -7.66 -15.90 7.09
N HIS A 118 -7.25 -14.85 6.39
CA HIS A 118 -5.92 -14.27 6.51
C HIS A 118 -5.80 -13.41 7.78
N SER A 119 -4.73 -13.61 8.55
CA SER A 119 -4.34 -12.70 9.63
C SER A 119 -3.14 -11.90 9.17
N HIS A 120 -3.07 -10.62 9.59
CA HIS A 120 -1.88 -9.81 9.36
C HIS A 120 -0.68 -10.50 10.00
N TRP A 121 0.43 -10.50 9.27
CA TRP A 121 1.73 -11.03 9.70
C TRP A 121 1.80 -12.53 9.99
N ILE A 122 0.72 -13.29 9.92
CA ILE A 122 0.77 -14.74 10.15
C ILE A 122 0.83 -15.48 8.81
N VAL A 123 1.89 -16.27 8.61
CA VAL A 123 2.05 -17.09 7.41
C VAL A 123 1.04 -18.26 7.46
N PRO A 124 0.17 -18.42 6.44
CA PRO A 124 -0.85 -19.46 6.46
C PRO A 124 -0.27 -20.85 6.15
N LEU A 125 -0.72 -21.88 6.87
CA LEU A 125 -0.29 -23.26 6.59
C LEU A 125 -1.04 -23.96 5.44
N GLY A 126 -2.18 -23.40 5.00
CA GLY A 126 -3.06 -24.08 4.04
C GLY A 126 -3.60 -25.40 4.60
N VAL A 127 -4.25 -25.33 5.76
CA VAL A 127 -4.77 -26.51 6.46
C VAL A 127 -5.89 -27.16 5.63
N PHE A 128 -5.71 -28.43 5.30
CA PHE A 128 -6.75 -29.27 4.69
C PHE A 128 -6.69 -30.66 5.34
N HIS A 129 -7.67 -30.99 6.16
CA HIS A 129 -7.55 -32.07 7.15
C HIS A 129 -6.21 -31.94 7.91
N ARG A 130 -5.48 -33.03 8.08
CA ARG A 130 -4.12 -33.04 8.66
C ARG A 130 -3.00 -32.58 7.72
N ASN A 131 -3.28 -32.22 6.47
CA ASN A 131 -2.26 -31.74 5.51
C ASN A 131 -1.99 -30.24 5.72
N ARG A 132 -0.75 -29.82 5.44
CA ARG A 132 -0.31 -28.42 5.35
C ARG A 132 0.14 -28.17 3.92
N ARG A 133 -0.68 -27.48 3.13
CA ARG A 133 -0.46 -27.31 1.68
C ARG A 133 0.51 -26.17 1.34
N HIS A 134 0.71 -25.24 2.25
CA HIS A 134 1.60 -24.09 2.05
C HIS A 134 2.86 -24.25 2.90
N PRO A 135 4.02 -23.71 2.45
CA PRO A 135 5.26 -23.67 3.23
C PRO A 135 5.16 -22.62 4.35
N GLY A 136 4.19 -22.79 5.24
CA GLY A 136 3.82 -21.77 6.22
C GLY A 136 4.59 -21.84 7.54
N LEU A 137 5.40 -22.88 7.73
CA LEU A 137 6.27 -23.06 8.89
C LEU A 137 7.73 -23.00 8.44
N MET A 138 8.42 -21.97 8.89
CA MET A 138 9.84 -21.78 8.63
C MET A 138 10.69 -22.46 9.71
N TYR A 139 11.99 -22.58 9.46
CA TYR A 139 12.96 -23.07 10.43
C TYR A 139 14.38 -22.65 10.09
N CYS A 140 15.23 -22.66 11.12
CA CYS A 140 16.67 -22.58 10.99
C CYS A 140 17.28 -24.00 11.06
N PRO A 141 18.01 -24.46 10.03
CA PRO A 141 18.65 -25.79 10.06
C PRO A 141 19.66 -25.96 11.22
N ALA A 142 20.36 -24.88 11.58
CA ALA A 142 21.33 -24.90 12.68
C ALA A 142 20.64 -25.04 14.05
N CYS A 143 19.59 -24.26 14.33
CA CYS A 143 18.79 -24.42 15.56
C CYS A 143 18.27 -25.85 15.73
N LEU A 144 17.77 -26.47 14.65
CA LEU A 144 17.23 -27.83 14.73
C LEU A 144 18.31 -28.91 14.92
N THR A 145 19.56 -28.61 14.57
CA THR A 145 20.70 -29.52 14.81
C THR A 145 21.07 -29.54 16.29
N GLU A 146 21.07 -28.38 16.94
CA GLU A 146 21.36 -28.22 18.37
C GLU A 146 20.29 -28.89 19.23
N GLU A 147 20.68 -29.79 20.13
CA GLU A 147 19.73 -30.56 20.94
C GLU A 147 18.90 -29.69 21.89
N SER A 148 19.50 -28.66 22.47
CA SER A 148 18.82 -27.69 23.35
C SER A 148 17.79 -26.83 22.61
N ASP A 149 17.98 -26.63 21.30
CA ASP A 149 17.23 -25.70 20.45
C ASP A 149 16.37 -26.40 19.39
N ARG A 150 16.26 -27.74 19.47
CA ARG A 150 15.49 -28.58 18.55
C ARG A 150 13.99 -28.48 18.79
N TYR A 151 13.40 -27.36 18.39
CA TYR A 151 11.96 -27.12 18.40
C TYR A 151 11.58 -26.07 17.35
N TYR A 152 10.29 -26.00 16.99
CA TYR A 152 9.80 -24.98 16.07
C TYR A 152 9.23 -23.78 16.83
N ARG A 153 9.69 -22.60 16.44
CA ARG A 153 9.42 -21.33 17.14
C ARG A 153 8.16 -20.64 16.62
N ARG A 154 7.45 -19.89 17.47
CA ARG A 154 6.31 -19.07 17.05
C ARG A 154 6.72 -18.00 16.08
N LEU A 155 7.88 -17.37 16.31
CA LEU A 155 8.49 -16.41 15.39
C LEU A 155 8.58 -16.96 13.95
N TRP A 156 8.81 -18.27 13.78
CA TRP A 156 8.89 -18.90 12.46
C TRP A 156 7.55 -19.08 11.74
N ARG A 157 6.46 -18.55 12.30
CA ARG A 157 5.16 -18.36 11.66
C ARG A 157 4.86 -16.88 11.34
N ILE A 158 5.74 -15.96 11.70
CA ILE A 158 5.57 -14.51 11.48
C ILE A 158 6.18 -14.12 10.14
N ALA A 159 5.43 -13.40 9.30
CA ALA A 159 5.78 -13.19 7.90
C ALA A 159 7.00 -12.29 7.66
N TRP A 160 7.34 -11.40 8.60
CA TRP A 160 8.59 -10.64 8.53
C TRP A 160 9.80 -11.44 9.03
N ALA A 161 9.60 -12.55 9.75
CA ALA A 161 10.69 -13.44 10.13
C ALA A 161 11.16 -14.21 8.88
N SER A 162 12.41 -13.99 8.51
CA SER A 162 12.99 -14.54 7.29
C SER A 162 14.44 -14.98 7.43
N VAL A 163 15.10 -14.58 8.53
CA VAL A 163 16.45 -14.96 8.90
C VAL A 163 16.48 -15.49 10.34
N CYS A 164 17.52 -16.23 10.71
CA CYS A 164 17.80 -16.59 12.09
C CYS A 164 18.77 -15.57 12.68
N VAL A 165 18.37 -14.81 13.69
CA VAL A 165 19.26 -13.82 14.33
C VAL A 165 20.42 -14.50 15.05
N LYS A 166 20.17 -15.64 15.71
CA LYS A 166 21.19 -16.43 16.43
C LYS A 166 22.30 -16.94 15.50
N HIS A 167 21.92 -17.58 14.38
CA HIS A 167 22.87 -18.22 13.46
C HIS A 167 23.23 -17.37 12.25
N ARG A 168 22.62 -16.20 12.10
CA ARG A 168 22.84 -15.25 10.98
C ARG A 168 22.70 -15.91 9.61
N CYS A 169 21.76 -16.84 9.48
CA CYS A 169 21.48 -17.55 8.24
C CYS A 169 20.04 -17.29 7.80
N GLU A 170 19.76 -17.52 6.52
CA GLU A 170 18.38 -17.48 6.03
C GLU A 170 17.55 -18.62 6.63
N LEU A 171 16.27 -18.34 6.91
CA LEU A 171 15.32 -19.39 7.23
C LEU A 171 14.92 -20.17 5.97
N VAL A 172 14.45 -21.39 6.17
CA VAL A 172 13.93 -22.28 5.13
C VAL A 172 12.52 -22.72 5.50
N ASP A 173 11.65 -23.00 4.52
CA ASP A 173 10.24 -23.33 4.72
C ASP A 173 9.80 -24.67 4.08
N ARG A 174 10.77 -25.39 3.50
CA ARG A 174 10.58 -26.65 2.77
C ARG A 174 11.66 -27.66 3.13
N CYS A 175 11.38 -28.92 2.81
CA CYS A 175 12.39 -29.97 2.82
C CYS A 175 13.37 -29.79 1.65
N PRO A 176 14.70 -29.80 1.87
CA PRO A 176 15.67 -29.66 0.79
C PRO A 176 15.66 -30.84 -0.19
N SER A 177 15.28 -32.04 0.26
CA SER A 177 15.31 -33.24 -0.58
C SER A 177 14.06 -33.42 -1.47
N CYS A 178 12.89 -32.94 -1.06
CA CYS A 178 11.64 -33.19 -1.80
C CYS A 178 10.72 -31.97 -1.97
N GLY A 179 11.10 -30.79 -1.46
CA GLY A 179 10.32 -29.55 -1.58
C GLY A 179 9.02 -29.51 -0.77
N ALA A 180 8.66 -30.58 -0.07
CA ALA A 180 7.45 -30.66 0.74
C ALA A 180 7.46 -29.61 1.87
N PRO A 181 6.31 -28.97 2.17
CA PRO A 181 6.17 -28.11 3.33
C PRO A 181 6.53 -28.81 4.64
N VAL A 182 7.06 -28.04 5.59
CA VAL A 182 7.38 -28.54 6.93
C VAL A 182 6.08 -28.82 7.70
N ALA A 183 5.96 -30.03 8.23
CA ALA A 183 4.78 -30.49 8.97
C ALA A 183 5.20 -31.51 10.05
N PRO A 184 5.75 -31.06 11.19
CA PRO A 184 6.35 -31.92 12.20
C PRO A 184 5.36 -32.91 12.83
N HIS A 185 4.07 -32.56 12.91
CA HIS A 185 3.01 -33.42 13.45
C HIS A 185 2.71 -34.66 12.60
N ARG A 186 3.41 -34.86 11.48
CA ARG A 186 3.23 -36.00 10.57
C ARG A 186 4.49 -36.85 10.42
N THR A 187 5.58 -36.48 11.07
CA THR A 187 6.88 -37.14 10.84
C THR A 187 6.88 -38.59 11.29
N ASP A 188 6.06 -38.91 12.31
CA ASP A 188 5.92 -40.25 12.88
C ASP A 188 4.81 -41.12 12.24
N MET A 189 4.14 -40.63 11.19
CA MET A 189 3.01 -41.33 10.55
C MET A 189 3.42 -42.31 9.44
N LYS A 190 4.67 -42.27 8.96
CA LYS A 190 5.06 -42.97 7.72
C LYS A 190 5.14 -44.50 7.87
N ALA A 191 5.48 -45.00 9.06
CA ALA A 191 5.53 -46.43 9.33
C ALA A 191 4.78 -46.80 10.60
N ARG A 192 4.02 -47.89 10.58
CA ARG A 192 3.20 -48.33 11.74
C ARG A 192 4.07 -48.70 12.94
N CYS A 193 5.22 -49.35 12.72
CA CYS A 193 6.14 -49.80 13.76
C CYS A 193 7.23 -48.78 14.12
N LEU A 194 7.18 -47.56 13.57
CA LEU A 194 8.13 -46.51 13.95
C LEU A 194 7.91 -46.11 15.41
N ILE A 195 8.97 -46.21 16.21
CA ILE A 195 9.05 -45.65 17.56
C ILE A 195 9.72 -44.27 17.43
N PRO A 196 9.01 -43.17 17.67
CA PRO A 196 9.58 -41.84 17.52
C PRO A 196 10.64 -41.55 18.58
N THR A 197 11.61 -40.74 18.20
CA THR A 197 12.66 -40.22 19.08
C THR A 197 12.73 -38.71 18.93
N PRO A 198 13.42 -37.96 19.81
CA PRO A 198 13.55 -36.51 19.65
C PRO A 198 14.09 -36.05 18.29
N VAL A 199 14.90 -36.87 17.61
CA VAL A 199 15.42 -36.57 16.26
C VAL A 199 14.40 -36.80 15.15
N THR A 200 13.28 -37.47 15.41
CA THR A 200 12.16 -37.63 14.46
C THR A 200 11.53 -36.27 14.11
N LEU A 201 11.62 -35.27 15.00
CA LEU A 201 11.12 -33.90 14.79
C LEU A 201 11.80 -33.17 13.62
N ILE A 202 13.05 -33.54 13.29
CA ILE A 202 13.86 -32.89 12.24
C ILE A 202 13.91 -33.69 10.93
N ARG A 203 13.06 -34.71 10.81
CA ARG A 203 12.84 -35.48 9.59
C ARG A 203 11.73 -34.85 8.77
N CYS A 204 11.83 -34.93 7.45
CA CYS A 204 10.72 -34.55 6.57
C CYS A 204 9.59 -35.57 6.68
N HIS A 205 8.35 -35.11 6.88
CA HIS A 205 7.19 -35.99 6.94
C HIS A 205 6.95 -36.81 5.64
N ALA A 206 7.32 -36.25 4.49
CA ALA A 206 7.10 -36.87 3.18
C ALA A 206 8.22 -37.85 2.81
N CYS A 207 9.46 -37.37 2.66
CA CYS A 207 10.57 -38.20 2.21
C CYS A 207 11.38 -38.85 3.36
N GLN A 208 11.28 -38.37 4.60
CA GLN A 208 12.14 -38.73 5.75
C GLN A 208 13.61 -38.33 5.62
N GLY A 209 13.97 -37.53 4.61
CA GLY A 209 15.24 -36.81 4.56
C GLY A 209 15.38 -35.85 5.75
N TRP A 210 16.61 -35.54 6.12
CA TRP A 210 16.88 -34.61 7.21
C TRP A 210 16.65 -33.17 6.75
N LEU A 211 15.91 -32.40 7.54
CA LEU A 211 15.70 -30.97 7.27
C LEU A 211 17.00 -30.14 7.48
N THR A 212 17.95 -30.70 8.22
CA THR A 212 19.21 -30.07 8.59
C THR A 212 20.36 -30.32 7.61
N GLN A 213 20.17 -31.15 6.57
CA GLN A 213 21.23 -31.55 5.64
C GLN A 213 21.60 -30.50 4.58
N GLN A 214 20.91 -29.35 4.54
CA GLN A 214 21.21 -28.29 3.58
C GLN A 214 22.30 -27.33 4.09
N PRO A 215 23.16 -26.81 3.21
CA PRO A 215 24.07 -25.74 3.56
C PRO A 215 23.33 -24.51 4.11
N LEU A 216 23.90 -23.88 5.13
CA LEU A 216 23.37 -22.63 5.67
C LEU A 216 23.66 -21.49 4.69
N ALA A 217 22.62 -20.94 4.07
CA ALA A 217 22.75 -19.70 3.32
C ALA A 217 22.96 -18.53 4.30
N PRO A 218 24.04 -17.74 4.18
CA PRO A 218 24.28 -16.60 5.05
C PRO A 218 23.21 -15.52 4.82
N ALA A 219 22.74 -14.89 5.89
CA ALA A 219 21.81 -13.77 5.81
C ALA A 219 22.56 -12.43 5.66
N SER A 220 21.92 -11.47 4.98
CA SER A 220 22.40 -10.08 4.97
C SER A 220 22.47 -9.52 6.40
N ALA A 221 23.57 -8.84 6.72
CA ALA A 221 23.75 -8.18 8.01
C ALA A 221 22.64 -7.16 8.30
N ALA A 222 22.19 -6.44 7.27
CA ALA A 222 21.10 -5.47 7.38
C ALA A 222 19.77 -6.15 7.77
N LEU A 223 19.44 -7.29 7.14
CA LEU A 223 18.23 -8.07 7.51
C LEU A 223 18.32 -8.64 8.92
N VAL A 224 19.50 -9.13 9.34
CA VAL A 224 19.69 -9.65 10.70
C VAL A 224 19.48 -8.54 11.73
N ALA A 225 20.08 -7.37 11.52
CA ALA A 225 19.91 -6.22 12.41
C ALA A 225 18.45 -5.74 12.43
N PHE A 226 17.81 -5.65 11.27
CA PHE A 226 16.43 -5.24 11.16
C PHE A 226 15.49 -6.22 11.86
N GLN A 227 15.60 -7.53 11.59
CA GLN A 227 14.78 -8.54 12.25
C GLN A 227 15.01 -8.55 13.77
N SER A 228 16.25 -8.39 14.24
CA SER A 228 16.55 -8.26 15.67
C SER A 228 15.78 -7.09 16.31
N ARG A 229 15.71 -5.93 15.63
CA ARG A 229 14.90 -4.78 16.09
C ARG A 229 13.40 -5.10 16.10
N LEU A 230 12.89 -5.83 15.10
CA LEU A 230 11.49 -6.27 15.08
C LEU A 230 11.17 -7.25 16.21
N GLU A 231 12.07 -8.20 16.49
CA GLU A 231 11.94 -9.15 17.60
C GLU A 231 11.92 -8.43 18.96
N GLN A 232 12.78 -7.42 19.14
CA GLN A 232 12.79 -6.58 20.34
C GLN A 232 11.49 -5.79 20.50
N ALA A 233 11.01 -5.14 19.44
CA ALA A 233 9.75 -4.40 19.46
C ALA A 233 8.55 -5.31 19.77
N LEU A 234 8.55 -6.53 19.22
CA LEU A 234 7.52 -7.53 19.52
C LEU A 234 7.58 -7.99 20.98
N ALA A 235 8.77 -8.20 21.53
CA ALA A 235 8.95 -8.66 22.90
C ALA A 235 8.63 -7.58 23.96
N GLN A 236 8.91 -6.31 23.65
CA GLN A 236 8.70 -5.18 24.57
C GLN A 236 7.31 -4.56 24.43
N GLY A 237 6.66 -4.69 23.27
CA GLY A 237 5.32 -4.12 23.00
C GLY A 237 5.35 -2.65 22.56
N TYR A 238 6.53 -2.06 22.48
CA TYR A 238 6.74 -0.70 22.00
C TYR A 238 8.10 -0.56 21.32
N ILE A 239 8.30 0.56 20.62
CA ILE A 239 9.53 0.91 19.94
C ILE A 239 9.69 2.43 19.90
N ASP A 240 10.91 2.94 20.04
CA ASP A 240 11.20 4.34 19.74
C ASP A 240 11.37 4.52 18.23
N TRP A 241 10.54 5.37 17.63
CA TRP A 241 10.48 5.53 16.17
C TRP A 241 10.02 6.93 15.74
N ASP A 242 10.79 7.60 14.87
CA ASP A 242 10.39 8.84 14.16
C ASP A 242 9.82 9.93 15.09
N ASP A 243 10.61 10.37 16.08
CA ASP A 243 10.22 11.33 17.13
C ASP A 243 9.00 10.90 17.98
N ASN A 244 8.63 9.62 17.93
CA ASN A 244 7.59 9.02 18.75
C ASN A 244 8.21 7.99 19.70
N PRO A 245 8.65 8.42 20.90
CA PRO A 245 9.15 7.49 21.90
C PRO A 245 8.01 6.57 22.37
N SER A 246 8.32 5.30 22.58
CA SER A 246 7.36 4.29 23.04
C SER A 246 6.14 4.10 22.13
N LEU A 247 6.32 4.20 20.81
CA LEU A 247 5.29 3.84 19.84
C LEU A 247 4.87 2.39 20.05
N HIS A 248 3.59 2.16 20.33
CA HIS A 248 3.04 0.82 20.51
C HIS A 248 3.33 -0.09 19.30
N SER A 249 3.83 -1.30 19.54
CA SER A 249 4.37 -2.19 18.50
C SER A 249 3.36 -2.53 17.41
N VAL A 250 2.07 -2.68 17.76
CA VAL A 250 0.99 -2.89 16.77
C VAL A 250 0.93 -1.77 15.73
N LEU A 251 1.06 -0.51 16.14
CA LEU A 251 1.02 0.63 15.22
C LEU A 251 2.27 0.69 14.35
N PHE A 252 3.41 0.28 14.90
CA PHE A 252 4.64 0.14 14.14
C PHE A 252 4.50 -0.95 13.07
N PHE A 253 4.11 -2.16 13.46
CA PHE A 253 3.91 -3.28 12.52
C PHE A 253 2.82 -3.00 11.49
N GLU A 254 1.70 -2.36 11.83
CA GLU A 254 0.69 -1.97 10.83
C GLU A 254 1.26 -0.99 9.79
N GLY A 255 2.13 -0.07 10.19
CA GLY A 255 2.75 0.88 9.26
C GLY A 255 3.78 0.19 8.35
N LEU A 256 4.59 -0.73 8.88
CA LEU A 256 5.47 -1.58 8.08
C LEU A 256 4.67 -2.40 7.06
N ARG A 257 3.53 -2.95 7.49
CA ARG A 257 2.65 -3.72 6.61
C ARG A 257 2.06 -2.87 5.51
N ALA A 258 1.69 -1.62 5.83
CA ALA A 258 1.19 -0.65 4.87
C ALA A 258 2.27 -0.27 3.84
N LEU A 259 3.53 -0.10 4.25
CA LEU A 259 4.65 0.11 3.33
C LEU A 259 4.83 -1.06 2.36
N LEU A 260 4.79 -2.30 2.86
CA LEU A 260 4.88 -3.52 2.04
C LEU A 260 3.67 -3.68 1.11
N SER A 261 2.47 -3.35 1.59
CA SER A 261 1.22 -3.57 0.85
C SER A 261 0.92 -2.46 -0.15
N ASN A 262 1.30 -1.22 0.10
CA ASN A 262 0.92 -0.07 -0.73
C ASN A 262 2.14 0.48 -1.49
N GLY A 263 3.25 0.70 -0.78
CA GLY A 263 4.50 1.21 -1.37
C GLY A 263 5.09 0.25 -2.40
N LEU A 264 5.37 -0.99 -2.01
CA LEU A 264 5.96 -1.98 -2.94
C LEU A 264 4.99 -2.41 -4.04
N ARG A 265 3.66 -2.42 -3.80
CA ARG A 265 2.68 -2.68 -4.86
C ARG A 265 2.66 -1.56 -5.90
N GLY A 266 2.75 -0.31 -5.48
CA GLY A 266 2.87 0.84 -6.39
C GLY A 266 4.08 0.71 -7.31
N LEU A 267 5.26 0.41 -6.74
CA LEU A 267 6.51 0.26 -7.50
C LEU A 267 6.46 -0.82 -8.58
N ASN A 268 5.78 -1.92 -8.29
CA ASN A 268 5.78 -3.10 -9.15
C ASN A 268 4.70 -3.09 -10.24
N ARG A 269 3.75 -2.14 -10.18
CA ARG A 269 2.68 -1.98 -11.18
C ARG A 269 3.19 -1.46 -12.53
N MET A 270 4.41 -0.93 -12.58
CA MET A 270 5.07 -0.44 -13.79
C MET A 270 5.64 -1.55 -14.69
N VAL A 271 5.53 -2.83 -14.30
CA VAL A 271 5.91 -3.99 -15.10
C VAL A 271 4.64 -4.72 -15.59
N PRO A 272 4.29 -4.66 -16.89
CA PRO A 272 3.13 -5.35 -17.44
C PRO A 272 3.27 -6.88 -17.28
N GLY A 273 2.23 -7.55 -16.77
CA GLY A 273 2.16 -9.03 -16.73
C GLY A 273 2.20 -9.69 -15.34
N THR A 274 2.38 -8.93 -14.26
CA THR A 274 2.30 -9.54 -12.91
C THR A 274 0.84 -9.69 -12.46
N ALA A 275 0.37 -10.94 -12.37
CA ALA A 275 -0.92 -11.32 -11.79
C ALA A 275 -1.15 -10.60 -10.45
N ARG A 276 -2.42 -10.31 -10.10
CA ARG A 276 -2.86 -9.78 -8.78
C ARG A 276 -1.92 -10.27 -7.68
N ARG A 277 -0.95 -9.45 -7.27
CA ARG A 277 0.15 -9.91 -6.41
C ARG A 277 -0.43 -10.36 -5.08
N ALA A 278 -0.07 -11.59 -4.71
CA ALA A 278 -0.53 -12.24 -3.50
C ALA A 278 -0.24 -11.37 -2.25
N VAL A 279 -1.03 -11.56 -1.18
CA VAL A 279 -0.82 -10.84 0.09
C VAL A 279 0.60 -11.17 0.61
N PHE A 280 1.26 -10.23 1.29
CA PHE A 280 2.66 -10.37 1.72
C PHE A 280 2.95 -11.72 2.39
N GLU A 281 2.07 -12.14 3.30
CA GLU A 281 2.17 -13.38 4.07
C GLU A 281 2.11 -14.67 3.22
N THR A 282 1.68 -14.58 1.96
CA THR A 282 1.56 -15.71 1.02
C THR A 282 2.64 -15.76 -0.04
N ARG A 283 3.54 -14.76 -0.08
CA ARG A 283 4.68 -14.72 -1.00
C ARG A 283 5.73 -15.76 -0.61
N SER A 284 6.56 -16.16 -1.58
CA SER A 284 7.70 -17.05 -1.29
C SER A 284 8.62 -16.40 -0.26
N LEU A 285 9.36 -17.23 0.49
CA LEU A 285 10.28 -16.71 1.49
C LEU A 285 11.39 -15.83 0.87
N GLU A 286 11.84 -16.16 -0.34
CA GLU A 286 12.76 -15.35 -1.13
C GLU A 286 12.18 -13.97 -1.47
N ASP A 287 10.96 -13.91 -2.01
CA ASP A 287 10.27 -12.65 -2.31
C ASP A 287 10.08 -11.79 -1.06
N ARG A 288 9.72 -12.43 0.07
CA ARG A 288 9.56 -11.72 1.34
C ARG A 288 10.89 -11.13 1.81
N ARG A 289 12.02 -11.84 1.66
CA ARG A 289 13.35 -11.32 2.01
C ARG A 289 13.72 -10.11 1.15
N ALA A 290 13.46 -10.16 -0.16
CA ALA A 290 13.71 -9.03 -1.06
C ALA A 290 12.87 -7.80 -0.68
N ASP A 291 11.58 -8.00 -0.40
CA ASP A 291 10.69 -6.93 0.06
C ASP A 291 11.15 -6.33 1.41
N LEU A 292 11.62 -7.17 2.34
CA LEU A 292 12.16 -6.73 3.64
C LEU A 292 13.49 -5.99 3.51
N LEU A 293 14.36 -6.37 2.57
CA LEU A 293 15.59 -5.62 2.27
C LEU A 293 15.28 -4.21 1.78
N GLN A 294 14.31 -4.09 0.85
CA GLN A 294 13.87 -2.78 0.38
C GLN A 294 13.29 -1.94 1.52
N LEU A 295 12.54 -2.58 2.42
CA LEU A 295 12.02 -1.93 3.61
C LEU A 295 13.16 -1.45 4.53
N CYS A 296 14.21 -2.25 4.73
CA CYS A 296 15.40 -1.83 5.50
C CYS A 296 16.01 -0.55 4.92
N GLU A 297 16.21 -0.51 3.60
CA GLU A 297 16.81 0.64 2.90
C GLU A 297 15.97 1.92 3.07
N TRP A 298 14.64 1.81 3.00
CA TRP A 298 13.75 2.94 3.23
C TRP A 298 13.77 3.43 4.67
N LEU A 299 13.90 2.50 5.63
CA LEU A 299 13.84 2.81 7.05
C LEU A 299 15.17 3.31 7.61
N GLU A 300 16.30 3.05 6.93
CA GLU A 300 17.63 3.52 7.35
C GLU A 300 17.72 5.04 7.41
N HIS A 301 17.16 5.72 6.40
CA HIS A 301 17.08 7.19 6.32
C HIS A 301 15.64 7.65 6.16
N TRP A 302 14.77 7.14 7.04
CA TRP A 302 13.35 7.49 7.05
C TRP A 302 13.14 8.99 7.36
N PRO A 303 12.21 9.69 6.70
CA PRO A 303 11.38 9.26 5.56
C PRO A 303 11.99 9.55 4.17
N GLN A 304 13.19 10.16 4.10
CA GLN A 304 13.72 10.73 2.86
C GLN A 304 13.93 9.70 1.76
N HIS A 305 14.56 8.55 2.05
CA HIS A 305 14.76 7.49 1.05
C HIS A 305 13.44 6.97 0.46
N PHE A 306 12.41 6.86 1.29
CA PHE A 306 11.08 6.46 0.84
C PHE A 306 10.46 7.52 -0.08
N LEU A 307 10.55 8.80 0.28
CA LEU A 307 10.04 9.92 -0.52
C LEU A 307 10.77 10.04 -1.86
N ASP A 308 12.09 9.88 -1.88
CA ASP A 308 12.90 9.91 -3.11
C ASP A 308 12.55 8.75 -4.04
N THR A 309 12.33 7.56 -3.46
CA THR A 309 11.87 6.38 -4.21
C THR A 309 10.51 6.63 -4.85
N ILE A 310 9.56 7.19 -4.08
CA ILE A 310 8.23 7.56 -4.58
C ILE A 310 8.32 8.59 -5.71
N ALA A 311 9.13 9.64 -5.54
CA ALA A 311 9.27 10.71 -6.53
C ALA A 311 9.87 10.18 -7.83
N THR A 312 10.92 9.38 -7.74
CA THR A 312 11.59 8.73 -8.88
C THR A 312 10.62 7.84 -9.67
N LYS A 313 9.78 7.10 -8.95
CA LYS A 313 8.85 6.10 -9.51
C LYS A 313 7.46 6.68 -9.81
N ARG A 314 7.25 7.98 -9.54
CA ARG A 314 6.03 8.73 -9.78
C ARG A 314 4.76 8.09 -9.18
N LEU A 315 4.89 7.49 -8.00
CA LEU A 315 3.74 6.91 -7.29
C LEU A 315 2.82 8.01 -6.76
N ARG A 316 1.50 7.79 -6.84
CA ARG A 316 0.51 8.77 -6.36
C ARG A 316 0.17 8.51 -4.89
N GLY A 317 -0.18 9.56 -4.15
CA GLY A 317 -0.60 9.42 -2.74
C GLY A 317 -1.77 8.44 -2.54
N ALA A 318 -2.72 8.40 -3.48
CA ALA A 318 -3.83 7.44 -3.47
C ALA A 318 -3.39 5.97 -3.59
N GLU A 319 -2.19 5.71 -4.13
CA GLU A 319 -1.61 4.36 -4.22
C GLU A 319 -0.87 3.96 -2.94
N LEU A 320 -0.53 4.93 -2.10
CA LEU A 320 0.19 4.74 -0.83
C LEU A 320 -0.78 4.62 0.36
N CYS A 321 -1.99 5.13 0.20
CA CYS A 321 -3.06 5.09 1.19
C CYS A 321 -4.01 3.89 0.97
N SER A 322 -4.45 3.27 2.07
CA SER A 322 -5.56 2.30 2.02
C SER A 322 -6.89 3.04 2.05
N ALA A 323 -7.83 2.66 1.18
CA ALA A 323 -9.19 3.21 1.21
C ALA A 323 -10.04 2.63 2.36
N THR A 324 -9.62 1.51 2.97
CA THR A 324 -10.46 0.73 3.88
C THR A 324 -9.97 0.68 5.32
N ARG A 325 -8.74 1.13 5.60
CA ARG A 325 -8.20 1.19 6.96
C ARG A 325 -7.42 2.47 7.21
N PRO A 326 -7.58 3.10 8.39
CA PRO A 326 -6.75 4.23 8.79
C PRO A 326 -5.28 3.79 8.89
N LEU A 327 -4.38 4.64 8.41
CA LEU A 327 -2.94 4.41 8.53
C LEU A 327 -2.44 4.84 9.91
N PRO A 328 -1.44 4.15 10.50
CA PRO A 328 -0.78 4.62 11.71
C PRO A 328 -0.17 6.01 11.50
N TYR A 329 -0.22 6.86 12.54
CA TYR A 329 0.16 8.26 12.47
C TYR A 329 1.57 8.50 11.87
N TRP A 330 2.56 7.71 12.29
CA TRP A 330 3.95 7.84 11.83
C TRP A 330 4.10 7.64 10.32
N TYR A 331 3.30 6.75 9.72
CA TYR A 331 3.28 6.56 8.28
C TYR A 331 2.38 7.60 7.61
N PHE A 332 1.22 7.87 8.19
CA PHE A 332 0.25 8.85 7.71
C PHE A 332 0.86 10.25 7.54
N ARG A 333 1.63 10.75 8.52
CA ARG A 333 2.25 12.09 8.45
C ARG A 333 3.17 12.26 7.24
N VAL A 334 3.76 11.17 6.74
CA VAL A 334 4.65 11.17 5.58
C VAL A 334 3.87 11.11 4.27
N VAL A 335 2.82 10.29 4.20
CA VAL A 335 2.06 10.09 2.95
C VAL A 335 0.91 11.08 2.75
N HIS A 336 0.34 11.63 3.83
CA HIS A 336 -0.77 12.58 3.75
C HIS A 336 -0.43 13.83 2.90
N PRO A 337 0.75 14.47 3.04
CA PRO A 337 1.16 15.55 2.15
C PRO A 337 1.18 15.15 0.66
N LEU A 338 1.44 13.88 0.36
CA LEU A 338 1.44 13.33 -1.00
C LEU A 338 0.03 13.04 -1.54
N ALA A 339 -0.98 12.95 -0.68
CA ALA A 339 -2.37 12.70 -1.09
C ALA A 339 -2.94 13.87 -1.93
N HIS A 340 -2.45 15.08 -1.72
CA HIS A 340 -2.79 16.27 -2.51
C HIS A 340 -2.22 16.23 -3.93
N LEU A 341 -1.24 15.34 -4.20
CA LEU A 341 -0.78 15.00 -5.56
C LEU A 341 -1.73 13.98 -6.20
N SER A 342 -3.03 14.26 -6.14
CA SER A 342 -4.03 13.53 -6.92
C SER A 342 -3.71 13.68 -8.40
N ALA A 343 -3.86 12.60 -9.18
CA ALA A 343 -3.74 12.68 -10.62
C ALA A 343 -4.64 13.82 -11.14
N PRO A 344 -4.17 14.65 -12.09
CA PRO A 344 -5.02 15.64 -12.70
C PRO A 344 -6.28 14.95 -13.24
N THR A 345 -7.46 15.47 -12.89
CA THR A 345 -8.74 14.96 -13.39
C THR A 345 -8.67 14.92 -14.91
N LEU A 346 -8.85 13.74 -15.51
CA LEU A 346 -8.84 13.60 -16.96
C LEU A 346 -10.17 14.12 -17.52
N GLU A 347 -10.15 14.65 -18.74
CA GLU A 347 -11.32 15.21 -19.43
C GLU A 347 -12.54 14.24 -19.45
N PRO A 348 -12.40 12.93 -19.76
CA PRO A 348 -13.53 11.99 -19.77
C PRO A 348 -14.10 11.71 -18.37
N GLU A 349 -13.25 11.81 -17.35
CA GLU A 349 -13.64 11.58 -15.95
C GLU A 349 -14.50 12.75 -15.45
N ALA A 350 -14.10 13.99 -15.77
CA ALA A 350 -14.90 15.17 -15.46
C ALA A 350 -16.27 15.13 -16.14
N GLU A 351 -16.35 14.64 -17.38
CA GLU A 351 -17.61 14.48 -18.11
C GLU A 351 -18.55 13.46 -17.49
N ALA A 352 -18.04 12.28 -17.13
CA ALA A 352 -18.82 11.25 -16.47
C ALA A 352 -19.40 11.75 -15.13
N ILE A 353 -18.58 12.42 -14.31
CA ILE A 353 -19.00 12.98 -13.02
C ILE A 353 -20.10 14.03 -13.23
N MET A 354 -19.91 14.95 -14.17
CA MET A 354 -20.89 16.01 -14.44
C MET A 354 -22.18 15.49 -15.06
N SER A 355 -22.13 14.44 -15.88
CA SER A 355 -23.32 13.76 -16.42
C SER A 355 -24.21 13.19 -15.30
N VAL A 356 -23.60 12.52 -14.32
CA VAL A 356 -24.32 12.00 -13.13
C VAL A 356 -24.96 13.13 -12.33
N ILE A 357 -24.23 14.23 -12.08
CA ILE A 357 -24.77 15.39 -11.38
C ILE A 357 -25.92 16.03 -12.14
N THR A 358 -25.80 16.15 -13.46
CA THR A 358 -26.84 16.74 -14.31
C THR A 358 -28.11 15.88 -14.29
N LYS A 359 -27.95 14.54 -14.32
CA LYS A 359 -29.07 13.60 -14.20
C LYS A 359 -29.79 13.71 -12.85
N HIS A 360 -29.09 14.04 -11.77
CA HIS A 360 -29.67 14.14 -10.43
C HIS A 360 -30.16 15.53 -10.03
N THR A 361 -29.53 16.59 -10.54
CA THR A 361 -29.82 17.97 -10.14
C THR A 361 -30.47 18.80 -11.25
N GLY A 362 -30.67 18.22 -12.44
CA GLY A 362 -31.21 18.90 -13.62
C GLY A 362 -30.28 19.94 -14.25
N THR A 363 -29.14 20.24 -13.62
CA THR A 363 -28.21 21.30 -14.05
C THR A 363 -26.76 20.89 -13.85
N HIS A 364 -25.85 21.53 -14.59
CA HIS A 364 -24.41 21.36 -14.39
C HIS A 364 -23.95 22.05 -13.10
N ASN A 365 -23.92 21.33 -11.98
CA ASN A 365 -23.52 21.88 -10.68
C ASN A 365 -22.10 21.46 -10.27
N LEU A 366 -21.11 22.33 -10.52
CA LEU A 366 -19.71 22.08 -10.15
C LEU A 366 -19.48 21.88 -8.64
N ARG A 367 -20.28 22.50 -7.77
CA ARG A 367 -20.15 22.35 -6.31
C ARG A 367 -20.61 20.95 -5.87
N ALA A 368 -21.73 20.49 -6.44
CA ALA A 368 -22.22 19.13 -6.22
C ALA A 368 -21.25 18.10 -6.83
N ALA A 369 -20.69 18.39 -8.00
CA ALA A 369 -19.70 17.53 -8.66
C ALA A 369 -18.39 17.41 -7.88
N ARG A 370 -17.86 18.51 -7.35
CA ARG A 370 -16.71 18.49 -6.43
C ARG A 370 -17.00 17.69 -5.17
N ARG A 371 -18.21 17.84 -4.60
CA ARG A 371 -18.63 17.10 -3.42
C ARG A 371 -18.75 15.61 -3.68
N LEU A 372 -19.29 15.23 -4.84
CA LEU A 372 -19.44 13.83 -5.26
C LEU A 372 -18.08 13.19 -5.58
N ALA A 373 -17.20 13.91 -6.27
CA ALA A 373 -15.90 13.39 -6.71
C ALA A 373 -14.82 13.46 -5.62
N GLY A 374 -15.02 14.26 -4.57
CA GLY A 374 -14.01 14.51 -3.53
C GLY A 374 -12.76 15.25 -4.04
N LYS A 375 -12.76 15.77 -5.27
CA LYS A 375 -11.62 16.47 -5.90
C LYS A 375 -12.09 17.60 -6.82
N ASP A 376 -11.21 18.55 -7.13
CA ASP A 376 -11.53 19.64 -8.05
C ASP A 376 -11.53 19.18 -9.52
N ILE A 377 -12.71 19.16 -10.14
CA ILE A 377 -12.88 18.80 -11.55
C ILE A 377 -12.97 20.02 -12.47
N THR A 378 -12.91 21.23 -11.91
CA THR A 378 -13.27 22.48 -12.60
C THR A 378 -12.40 22.77 -13.80
N THR A 379 -11.10 22.55 -13.67
CA THR A 379 -10.14 22.81 -14.74
C THR A 379 -10.36 21.88 -15.93
N ALA A 380 -10.59 20.60 -15.67
CA ALA A 380 -10.87 19.58 -16.70
C ALA A 380 -12.24 19.78 -17.37
N TRP A 381 -13.29 20.06 -16.60
CA TRP A 381 -14.64 20.35 -17.12
C TRP A 381 -14.69 21.64 -17.94
N ARG A 382 -14.01 22.70 -17.48
CA ARG A 382 -13.95 23.97 -18.22
C ARG A 382 -13.18 23.83 -19.53
N HIS A 383 -12.18 22.95 -19.57
CA HIS A 383 -11.41 22.67 -20.78
C HIS A 383 -12.25 22.07 -21.91
N THR A 384 -13.24 21.22 -21.60
CA THR A 384 -14.11 20.57 -22.58
C THR A 384 -15.37 21.38 -22.91
N HIS A 385 -15.96 22.07 -21.94
CA HIS A 385 -17.28 22.71 -22.10
C HIS A 385 -17.26 24.25 -22.23
N VAL A 386 -16.12 24.91 -22.04
CA VAL A 386 -15.93 26.32 -22.43
C VAL A 386 -15.24 26.38 -23.81
N ARG A 387 -15.91 25.81 -24.82
CA ARG A 387 -15.70 26.19 -26.23
C ARG A 387 -16.96 26.82 -26.81
N ARG A 388 -17.61 27.71 -26.08
CA ARG A 388 -18.42 28.74 -26.71
C ARG A 388 -17.51 29.90 -27.09
N ARG A 389 -17.59 30.33 -28.35
CA ARG A 389 -17.07 31.65 -28.75
C ARG A 389 -17.71 32.66 -27.78
N PRO A 390 -16.95 33.59 -27.17
CA PRO A 390 -17.57 34.66 -26.38
C PRO A 390 -18.67 35.31 -27.22
N SER A 391 -19.81 35.65 -26.61
CA SER A 391 -20.74 36.56 -27.27
C SER A 391 -20.01 37.87 -27.59
N LEU A 392 -20.59 38.69 -28.47
CA LEU A 392 -20.03 40.02 -28.73
C LEU A 392 -19.89 40.81 -27.42
N ASP A 393 -20.93 40.72 -26.57
CA ASP A 393 -21.00 41.33 -25.25
C ASP A 393 -19.91 40.83 -24.29
N ASP A 394 -19.64 39.52 -24.25
CA ASP A 394 -18.58 38.95 -23.40
C ASP A 394 -17.19 39.44 -23.84
N TYR A 395 -16.98 39.57 -25.14
CA TYR A 395 -15.73 40.10 -25.70
C TYR A 395 -15.56 41.59 -25.38
N GLU A 396 -16.59 42.40 -25.57
CA GLU A 396 -16.59 43.82 -25.24
C GLU A 396 -16.29 44.03 -23.75
N LEU A 397 -17.02 43.31 -22.89
CA LEU A 397 -16.84 43.36 -21.45
C LEU A 397 -15.43 42.97 -21.02
N ALA A 398 -14.83 41.97 -21.66
CA ALA A 398 -13.46 41.57 -21.38
C ALA A 398 -12.43 42.64 -21.80
N VAL A 399 -12.60 43.29 -22.96
CA VAL A 399 -11.73 44.40 -23.39
C VAL A 399 -11.84 45.58 -22.42
N VAL A 400 -13.08 45.96 -22.05
CA VAL A 400 -13.36 47.03 -21.10
C VAL A 400 -12.80 46.72 -19.70
N THR A 401 -12.91 45.48 -19.24
CA THR A 401 -12.34 45.06 -17.93
C THR A 401 -10.83 45.21 -17.92
N VAL A 402 -10.14 44.83 -19.00
CA VAL A 402 -8.69 45.03 -19.12
C VAL A 402 -8.33 46.53 -19.10
N ASP A 403 -9.13 47.39 -19.72
CA ASP A 403 -8.93 48.85 -19.66
C ASP A 403 -9.03 49.41 -18.24
N HIS A 404 -10.00 48.95 -17.44
CA HIS A 404 -10.09 49.31 -16.02
C HIS A 404 -8.84 48.87 -15.23
N HIS A 405 -8.33 47.67 -15.50
CA HIS A 405 -7.10 47.20 -14.86
C HIS A 405 -5.87 48.00 -15.30
N ILE A 406 -5.77 48.39 -16.58
CA ILE A 406 -4.69 49.25 -17.07
C ILE A 406 -4.71 50.60 -16.35
N ALA A 407 -5.90 51.20 -16.21
CA ALA A 407 -6.09 52.48 -15.52
C ALA A 407 -5.74 52.39 -14.02
N ALA A 408 -6.12 51.30 -13.35
CA ALA A 408 -5.85 51.09 -11.92
C ALA A 408 -4.41 50.69 -11.60
N THR A 409 -3.63 50.21 -12.58
CA THR A 409 -2.27 49.72 -12.36
C THR A 409 -1.28 50.87 -12.38
N LEU A 410 -0.56 51.11 -11.27
CA LEU A 410 0.47 52.16 -11.18
C LEU A 410 1.84 51.72 -11.71
N GLU A 411 2.18 50.44 -11.60
CA GLU A 411 3.49 49.90 -12.00
C GLU A 411 3.64 49.83 -13.53
N PRO A 412 4.66 50.47 -14.14
CA PRO A 412 4.83 50.51 -15.60
C PRO A 412 4.98 49.13 -16.25
N SER A 413 5.72 48.21 -15.62
CA SER A 413 5.98 46.86 -16.15
C SER A 413 4.71 46.00 -16.23
N GLN A 414 3.86 46.11 -15.21
CA GLN A 414 2.56 45.44 -15.15
C GLN A 414 1.58 46.07 -16.13
N ARG A 415 1.59 47.40 -16.26
CA ARG A 415 0.74 48.12 -17.22
C ARG A 415 1.04 47.70 -18.67
N LEU A 416 2.32 47.56 -19.04
CA LEU A 416 2.73 47.04 -20.36
C LEU A 416 2.30 45.59 -20.59
N THR A 417 2.31 44.76 -19.53
CA THR A 417 1.81 43.38 -19.58
C THR A 417 0.31 43.32 -19.85
N LEU A 418 -0.48 44.17 -19.19
CA LEU A 418 -1.92 44.30 -19.39
C LEU A 418 -2.27 44.84 -20.79
N LEU A 419 -1.53 45.85 -21.26
CA LEU A 419 -1.66 46.36 -22.64
C LEU A 419 -1.43 45.23 -23.65
N ARG A 420 -0.35 44.45 -23.52
CA ARG A 420 -0.11 43.28 -24.37
C ARG A 420 -1.29 42.30 -24.34
N GLN A 421 -1.85 42.02 -23.17
CA GLN A 421 -2.99 41.11 -23.03
C GLN A 421 -4.26 41.62 -23.71
N LYS A 422 -4.56 42.92 -23.62
CA LYS A 422 -5.66 43.56 -24.38
C LYS A 422 -5.53 43.27 -25.88
N PHE A 423 -4.36 43.51 -26.45
CA PHE A 423 -4.14 43.28 -27.88
C PHE A 423 -4.10 41.80 -28.27
N MET A 424 -3.69 40.90 -27.36
CA MET A 424 -3.82 39.46 -27.56
C MET A 424 -5.29 39.01 -27.65
N LEU A 425 -6.16 39.57 -26.80
CA LEU A 425 -7.60 39.31 -26.82
C LEU A 425 -8.22 39.77 -28.15
N VAL A 426 -7.87 40.99 -28.59
CA VAL A 426 -8.32 41.57 -29.87
C VAL A 426 -7.83 40.75 -31.06
N ALA A 427 -6.55 40.35 -31.08
CA ALA A 427 -6.01 39.48 -32.14
C ALA A 427 -6.74 38.15 -32.22
N ARG A 428 -6.99 37.52 -31.07
CA ARG A 428 -7.67 36.24 -31.03
C ARG A 428 -9.11 36.33 -31.51
N TYR A 429 -9.86 37.30 -31.01
CA TYR A 429 -11.28 37.43 -31.32
C TYR A 429 -11.50 37.97 -32.74
N GLY A 430 -10.83 39.07 -33.07
CA GLY A 430 -10.97 39.77 -34.35
C GLY A 430 -10.40 39.02 -35.55
N LEU A 431 -9.27 38.30 -35.37
CA LEU A 431 -8.65 37.50 -36.45
C LEU A 431 -8.95 35.99 -36.34
N ARG A 432 -9.80 35.58 -35.39
CA ARG A 432 -10.24 34.18 -35.17
C ARG A 432 -9.08 33.18 -35.00
N LEU A 433 -8.08 33.54 -34.19
CA LEU A 433 -6.86 32.74 -34.04
C LEU A 433 -6.95 31.71 -32.91
N SER A 434 -6.35 30.53 -33.13
CA SER A 434 -6.08 29.58 -32.04
C SER A 434 -4.97 30.10 -31.13
N GLY A 435 -4.83 29.58 -29.90
CA GLY A 435 -3.72 29.95 -29.02
C GLY A 435 -2.33 29.63 -29.61
N VAL A 436 -2.24 28.61 -30.47
CA VAL A 436 -1.01 28.28 -31.21
C VAL A 436 -0.74 29.30 -32.30
N ALA A 437 -1.76 29.65 -33.10
CA ALA A 437 -1.64 30.66 -34.15
C ALA A 437 -1.34 32.05 -33.58
N LEU A 438 -1.89 32.38 -32.41
CA LEU A 438 -1.63 33.62 -31.69
C LEU A 438 -0.16 33.70 -31.20
N ALA A 439 0.38 32.59 -30.70
CA ALA A 439 1.75 32.51 -30.21
C ALA A 439 2.80 32.67 -31.32
N GLN A 440 2.43 32.40 -32.58
CA GLN A 440 3.33 32.52 -33.74
C GLN A 440 3.03 33.75 -34.60
N LEU A 441 2.05 34.59 -34.21
CA LEU A 441 1.58 35.70 -35.04
C LEU A 441 2.66 36.78 -35.22
N THR A 442 3.00 37.10 -36.46
CA THR A 442 3.90 38.19 -36.84
C THR A 442 3.13 39.38 -37.43
N LEU A 443 3.80 40.53 -37.57
CA LEU A 443 3.20 41.69 -38.24
C LEU A 443 2.96 41.44 -39.74
N ALA A 444 3.85 40.66 -40.37
CA ALA A 444 3.69 40.25 -41.77
C ALA A 444 2.42 39.42 -41.95
N ASP A 445 2.13 38.49 -41.03
CA ASP A 445 0.90 37.68 -41.06
C ASP A 445 -0.36 38.54 -40.95
N VAL A 446 -0.34 39.58 -40.12
CA VAL A 446 -1.48 40.50 -39.97
C VAL A 446 -1.72 41.28 -41.26
N ARG A 447 -0.65 41.81 -41.88
CA ARG A 447 -0.74 42.54 -43.16
C ARG A 447 -1.18 41.65 -44.32
N ALA A 448 -0.71 40.41 -44.37
CA ALA A 448 -1.11 39.44 -45.38
C ALA A 448 -2.58 39.05 -45.25
N ARG A 449 -3.10 38.93 -44.02
CA ARG A 449 -4.50 38.57 -43.75
C ARG A 449 -5.48 39.71 -43.99
N VAL A 450 -5.09 40.95 -43.71
CA VAL A 450 -5.97 42.12 -43.79
C VAL A 450 -5.23 43.27 -44.47
N PRO A 451 -5.24 43.34 -45.82
CA PRO A 451 -4.47 44.34 -46.55
C PRO A 451 -4.99 45.77 -46.36
N ASN A 452 -6.31 45.94 -46.18
CA ASN A 452 -6.96 47.23 -45.99
C ASN A 452 -7.34 47.43 -44.52
N MET A 453 -6.64 48.33 -43.84
CA MET A 453 -6.84 48.65 -42.42
C MET A 453 -7.27 50.11 -42.28
N PRO A 454 -8.40 50.41 -41.60
CA PRO A 454 -8.82 51.79 -41.36
C PRO A 454 -7.86 52.49 -40.38
N PRO A 455 -7.94 53.84 -40.26
CA PRO A 455 -7.33 54.55 -39.14
C PRO A 455 -7.74 53.94 -37.80
N VAL A 456 -6.82 53.88 -36.84
CA VAL A 456 -7.11 53.32 -35.51
C VAL A 456 -8.08 54.24 -34.76
N SER A 457 -9.18 53.68 -34.24
CA SER A 457 -10.09 54.33 -33.28
C SER A 457 -10.06 53.55 -31.98
N PHE A 458 -9.85 54.23 -30.86
CA PHE A 458 -9.90 53.63 -29.52
C PHE A 458 -11.22 53.91 -28.79
N TYR A 459 -12.15 54.61 -29.43
CA TYR A 459 -13.48 54.87 -28.86
C TYR A 459 -14.38 53.63 -28.91
N ASP A 460 -14.15 52.75 -29.89
CA ASP A 460 -14.95 51.54 -30.10
C ASP A 460 -14.08 50.29 -30.00
N VAL A 461 -14.63 49.22 -29.41
CA VAL A 461 -13.97 47.92 -29.38
C VAL A 461 -13.94 47.32 -30.80
N PRO A 462 -12.84 46.70 -31.26
CA PRO A 462 -12.78 46.16 -32.62
C PRO A 462 -13.71 44.97 -32.83
N HIS A 463 -14.67 45.08 -33.73
CA HIS A 463 -15.60 43.99 -34.07
C HIS A 463 -15.27 43.31 -35.40
N THR A 464 -14.52 43.99 -36.27
CA THR A 464 -14.11 43.47 -37.59
C THR A 464 -12.62 43.10 -37.64
N PRO A 465 -12.21 42.17 -38.52
CA PRO A 465 -10.80 41.85 -38.74
C PRO A 465 -9.96 43.07 -39.09
N SER A 466 -10.49 44.01 -39.89
CA SER A 466 -9.79 45.25 -40.27
C SER A 466 -9.56 46.20 -39.10
N GLN A 467 -10.55 46.38 -38.22
CA GLN A 467 -10.37 47.16 -36.99
C GLN A 467 -9.37 46.50 -36.04
N ALA A 468 -9.44 45.17 -35.88
CA ALA A 468 -8.51 44.43 -35.04
C ALA A 468 -7.07 44.52 -35.57
N ALA A 469 -6.89 44.43 -36.90
CA ALA A 469 -5.59 44.60 -37.54
C ALA A 469 -5.04 46.02 -37.36
N ALA A 470 -5.88 47.06 -37.45
CA ALA A 470 -5.49 48.44 -37.16
C ALA A 470 -4.99 48.62 -35.72
N TRP A 471 -5.67 48.02 -34.74
CA TRP A 471 -5.24 47.99 -33.35
C TRP A 471 -3.89 47.27 -33.17
N LEU A 472 -3.67 46.16 -33.88
CA LEU A 472 -2.41 45.41 -33.82
C LEU A 472 -1.23 46.17 -34.46
N LEU A 473 -1.47 46.91 -35.54
CA LEU A 473 -0.47 47.82 -36.10
C LEU A 473 -0.07 48.89 -35.09
N TRP A 474 -1.05 49.52 -34.43
CA TRP A 474 -0.78 50.51 -33.40
C TRP A 474 0.02 49.91 -32.24
N TYR A 475 -0.40 48.75 -31.72
CA TYR A 475 0.33 48.03 -30.68
C TYR A 475 1.78 47.75 -31.08
N CYS A 476 2.00 47.31 -32.32
CA CYS A 476 3.34 46.99 -32.81
C CYS A 476 4.25 48.23 -32.88
N ARG A 477 3.69 49.43 -33.13
CA ARG A 477 4.44 50.69 -33.19
C ARG A 477 4.68 51.31 -31.83
N HIS A 478 3.71 51.22 -30.92
CA HIS A 478 3.70 52.05 -29.71
C HIS A 478 3.93 51.26 -28.41
N VAL A 479 3.49 50.00 -28.33
CA VAL A 479 3.58 49.20 -27.10
C VAL A 479 4.67 48.15 -27.19
N ARG A 480 4.73 47.41 -28.30
CA ARG A 480 5.71 46.32 -28.48
C ARG A 480 7.17 46.76 -28.28
N PRO A 481 7.64 47.94 -28.73
CA PRO A 481 9.02 48.37 -28.50
C PRO A 481 9.36 48.55 -27.02
N GLN A 482 8.38 48.93 -26.20
CA GLN A 482 8.54 49.12 -24.75
C GLN A 482 8.62 47.79 -23.99
N LEU A 483 8.31 46.66 -24.63
CA LEU A 483 8.49 45.31 -24.07
C LEU A 483 9.90 44.75 -24.30
N HIS A 484 10.81 45.53 -24.91
CA HIS A 484 12.19 45.15 -25.21
C HIS A 484 12.32 43.78 -25.89
N PRO A 485 11.70 43.57 -27.07
CA PRO A 485 11.80 42.31 -27.80
C PRO A 485 13.27 42.01 -28.16
N ALA A 486 13.65 40.73 -28.17
CA ALA A 486 14.97 40.32 -28.64
C ALA A 486 15.18 40.73 -30.12
N ALA A 487 16.43 40.99 -30.51
CA ALA A 487 16.79 41.60 -31.80
C ALA A 487 16.16 40.91 -33.03
N ASP A 488 16.00 39.58 -32.97
CA ASP A 488 15.46 38.75 -34.05
C ASP A 488 14.10 38.12 -33.72
N GLU A 489 13.32 38.71 -32.82
CA GLU A 489 12.00 38.16 -32.45
C GLU A 489 10.92 38.68 -33.43
N PRO A 490 10.39 37.87 -34.37
CA PRO A 490 9.38 38.33 -35.33
C PRO A 490 7.96 38.33 -34.74
N ARG A 491 7.74 37.65 -33.61
CA ARG A 491 6.41 37.49 -33.02
C ARG A 491 5.91 38.79 -32.41
N LEU A 492 4.63 39.07 -32.58
CA LEU A 492 3.98 40.28 -32.05
C LEU A 492 3.95 40.30 -30.53
N PHE A 493 3.71 39.16 -29.90
CA PHE A 493 3.52 39.07 -28.45
C PHE A 493 4.73 38.45 -27.76
N VAL A 494 5.43 39.29 -26.99
CA VAL A 494 6.65 38.92 -26.26
C VAL A 494 6.46 38.99 -24.75
N ASN A 495 7.32 38.28 -24.03
CA ASN A 495 7.39 38.35 -22.58
C ASN A 495 8.07 39.66 -22.16
N ALA A 496 7.38 40.45 -21.32
CA ALA A 496 7.86 41.75 -20.84
C ALA A 496 9.20 41.67 -20.06
N ARG A 497 9.54 40.50 -19.50
CA ARG A 497 10.79 40.30 -18.74
C ARG A 497 11.93 39.77 -19.59
N THR A 498 11.64 38.93 -20.58
CA THR A 498 12.68 38.21 -21.33
C THR A 498 12.83 38.66 -22.79
N GLY A 499 11.92 39.47 -23.30
CA GLY A 499 11.91 39.89 -24.72
C GLY A 499 11.61 38.78 -25.72
N LYS A 500 11.48 37.52 -25.26
CA LYS A 500 11.19 36.34 -26.10
C LYS A 500 9.69 36.20 -26.34
N GLY A 501 9.31 35.71 -27.51
CA GLY A 501 7.91 35.47 -27.85
C GLY A 501 7.24 34.43 -26.95
N LEU A 502 5.95 34.65 -26.70
CA LEU A 502 5.17 33.83 -25.76
C LEU A 502 4.99 32.39 -26.26
N GLY A 503 5.01 31.43 -25.33
CA GLY A 503 4.70 30.04 -25.62
C GLY A 503 3.20 29.79 -25.81
N ALA A 504 2.84 28.72 -26.53
CA ALA A 504 1.44 28.39 -26.81
C ALA A 504 0.58 28.19 -25.55
N ASN A 505 1.15 27.71 -24.45
CA ASN A 505 0.43 27.56 -23.18
C ASN A 505 0.15 28.90 -22.51
N ALA A 506 1.10 29.85 -22.55
CA ALA A 506 0.88 31.21 -22.08
C ALA A 506 -0.23 31.89 -22.89
N CYS A 507 -0.21 31.76 -24.22
CA CYS A 507 -1.27 32.29 -25.08
C CYS A 507 -2.64 31.61 -24.88
N ARG A 508 -2.70 30.38 -24.33
CA ARG A 508 -3.97 29.69 -24.02
C ARG A 508 -4.56 30.17 -22.69
N GLN A 509 -3.74 30.30 -21.65
CA GLN A 509 -4.18 30.66 -20.29
C GLN A 509 -4.87 32.03 -20.21
N TRP A 510 -4.46 33.00 -21.02
CA TRP A 510 -5.01 34.36 -21.00
C TRP A 510 -6.23 34.57 -21.89
N THR A 511 -6.64 33.53 -22.63
CA THR A 511 -7.74 33.64 -23.61
C THR A 511 -9.06 33.05 -23.11
N THR A 512 -9.08 32.55 -21.88
CA THR A 512 -10.29 32.17 -21.16
C THR A 512 -10.74 33.37 -20.34
N ILE A 513 -11.79 34.06 -20.78
CA ILE A 513 -12.45 35.10 -19.98
C ILE A 513 -12.99 34.39 -18.72
N PRO A 514 -12.59 34.77 -17.50
CA PRO A 514 -13.23 34.21 -16.31
C PRO A 514 -14.71 34.63 -16.34
N PRO A 515 -15.68 33.73 -16.12
CA PRO A 515 -17.08 34.13 -16.07
C PRO A 515 -17.23 35.17 -14.95
N HIS A 516 -17.93 36.26 -15.25
CA HIS A 516 -18.36 37.24 -14.27
C HIS A 516 -18.93 36.50 -13.07
N ARG A 517 -18.34 36.70 -11.89
CA ARG A 517 -19.03 36.37 -10.64
C ARG A 517 -20.10 37.46 -10.49
N SER A 518 -21.34 37.13 -10.84
CA SER A 518 -22.51 37.81 -10.29
C SER A 518 -22.64 37.47 -8.81
#